data_AF-A0A2H0R1U9-F1
#
_entry.id   AF-A0A2H0R1U9-F1
#
_cell.length_a   1.000
_cell.length_b   1.000
_cell.length_c   1.000
_cell.angle_alpha   90.00
_cell.angle_beta   90.00
_cell.angle_gamma   90.00
#
_symmetry.space_group_name_H-M   'P 1'
#
loop_
_entity.id
_entity.type
_entity.pdbx_description
1 polymer ?
#
loop_
_entity_poly.entity_id
_entity_poly.type
_entity_poly.pdbx_seq_one_letter_code
_entity_poly.pdbx_strand_id
1 'polypeptide(L)'
;MNSTLNIRIDKKLKENAGKILKNMGLDISSGVKMFLCQVVNTKSIPFEPKMHYAMTPEQERWVRRQIFGTKKNNKGYKNVKALFDDILED
;
A
#
# COMPACT_ATOMS: atom_id res chain seq x y z
N MET A 1 -30.08 -0.99 7.99
CA MET A 1 -30.25 -1.46 6.59
C MET A 1 -29.15 -2.45 6.29
N ASN A 2 -29.49 -3.57 5.66
CA ASN A 2 -28.51 -4.59 5.25
C ASN A 2 -28.40 -4.56 3.73
N SER A 3 -27.18 -4.67 3.20
CA SER A 3 -26.91 -4.66 1.76
C SER A 3 -26.19 -5.94 1.35
N THR A 4 -26.56 -6.49 0.20
CA THR A 4 -25.95 -7.72 -0.35
C THR A 4 -24.82 -7.38 -1.30
N LEU A 5 -23.69 -8.07 -1.16
CA LEU A 5 -22.53 -7.94 -2.03
C LEU A 5 -22.39 -9.19 -2.92
N ASN A 6 -22.45 -9.01 -4.24
CA ASN A 6 -22.27 -10.09 -5.21
C ASN A 6 -20.98 -9.87 -6.00
N ILE A 7 -20.07 -10.85 -5.99
CA ILE A 7 -18.72 -10.74 -6.57
C ILE A 7 -18.49 -11.94 -7.48
N ARG A 8 -18.07 -11.68 -8.72
CA ARG A 8 -17.57 -12.72 -9.63
C ARG A 8 -16.14 -13.08 -9.25
N ILE A 9 -15.89 -14.34 -8.95
CA ILE A 9 -14.58 -14.86 -8.58
C ILE A 9 -14.34 -16.21 -9.25
N ASP A 10 -13.07 -16.53 -9.49
CA ASP A 10 -12.68 -17.85 -9.96
C ASP A 10 -13.05 -18.95 -8.96
N LYS A 11 -13.47 -20.11 -9.46
CA LYS A 11 -13.93 -21.24 -8.63
C LYS A 11 -12.80 -21.78 -7.75
N LYS A 12 -11.59 -21.95 -8.31
CA LYS A 12 -10.44 -22.46 -7.57
C LYS A 12 -10.01 -21.47 -6.48
N LEU A 13 -10.04 -20.17 -6.78
CA LEU A 13 -9.79 -19.13 -5.78
C LEU A 13 -10.79 -19.20 -4.62
N LYS A 14 -12.09 -19.31 -4.92
CA LYS A 14 -13.16 -19.43 -3.92
C LYS A 14 -12.94 -20.63 -2.99
N GLU A 15 -12.67 -21.80 -3.57
CA GLU A 15 -12.48 -23.03 -2.82
C GLU A 15 -11.24 -22.97 -1.93
N ASN A 16 -10.13 -22.45 -2.44
CA ASN A 16 -8.89 -22.31 -1.67
C ASN A 16 -9.04 -21.32 -0.52
N ALA A 17 -9.58 -20.13 -0.79
CA ALA A 17 -9.82 -19.13 0.25
C ALA A 17 -10.80 -19.67 1.32
N GLY A 18 -11.86 -20.37 0.90
CA GLY A 18 -12.82 -20.99 1.81
C GLY A 18 -12.18 -22.02 2.74
N LYS A 19 -11.29 -22.88 2.23
CA LYS A 19 -10.55 -23.86 3.07
C LYS A 19 -9.68 -23.17 4.12
N ILE A 20 -8.92 -22.16 3.71
CA ILE A 20 -8.01 -21.42 4.61
C ILE A 20 -8.80 -20.70 5.70
N LEU A 21 -9.85 -19.96 5.34
CA LEU A 21 -10.68 -19.24 6.29
C LEU A 21 -11.42 -20.19 7.24
N LYS A 22 -11.91 -21.33 6.73
CA LYS A 22 -12.58 -22.33 7.56
C LYS A 22 -11.65 -22.92 8.62
N ASN A 23 -10.37 -23.12 8.30
CA ASN A 23 -9.37 -23.55 9.28
C ASN A 23 -9.15 -22.52 10.39
N MET A 24 -9.46 -21.24 10.13
CA MET A 24 -9.43 -20.16 11.11
C MET A 24 -10.79 -19.97 11.83
N GLY A 25 -11.78 -20.83 11.57
CA GLY A 25 -13.13 -20.71 12.13
C GLY A 25 -14.00 -19.62 11.46
N LEU A 26 -13.62 -19.17 10.26
CA LEU A 26 -14.29 -18.09 9.53
C LEU A 26 -14.93 -18.62 8.24
N ASP A 27 -16.07 -18.05 7.86
CA ASP A 27 -16.60 -18.19 6.51
C ASP A 27 -16.06 -17.08 5.58
N ILE A 28 -16.28 -17.26 4.27
CA ILE A 28 -15.83 -16.28 3.26
C ILE A 28 -16.45 -14.91 3.51
N SER A 29 -17.73 -14.86 3.89
CA SER A 29 -18.46 -13.62 4.16
C SER A 29 -17.85 -12.83 5.32
N SER A 30 -17.43 -13.51 6.38
CA SER A 30 -16.75 -12.94 7.53
C SER A 30 -15.37 -12.42 7.15
N GLY A 31 -14.61 -13.18 6.36
CA GLY A 31 -13.32 -12.73 5.81
C GLY A 31 -13.45 -11.46 4.96
N VAL A 32 -14.42 -11.41 4.05
CA VAL A 32 -14.69 -10.22 3.23
C VAL A 32 -15.14 -9.04 4.08
N LYS A 33 -15.99 -9.28 5.09
CA LYS A 33 -16.41 -8.23 6.03
C LYS A 33 -15.21 -7.66 6.80
N MET A 34 -14.32 -8.52 7.31
CA MET A 34 -13.09 -8.09 7.99
C MET A 34 -12.21 -7.23 7.10
N PHE A 35 -12.02 -7.63 5.83
CA PHE A 35 -11.28 -6.84 4.84
C PHE A 35 -11.89 -5.43 4.69
N LEU A 36 -13.20 -5.33 4.49
CA LEU A 36 -13.88 -4.04 4.31
C LEU A 36 -13.84 -3.18 5.58
N CYS A 37 -14.00 -3.78 6.76
CA CYS A 37 -13.84 -3.09 8.04
C CYS A 37 -12.44 -2.49 8.15
N GLN A 38 -11.40 -3.25 7.78
CA GLN A 38 -10.03 -2.75 7.84
C GLN A 38 -9.80 -1.60 6.86
N VAL A 39 -10.32 -1.68 5.63
CA VAL A 39 -10.28 -0.57 4.65
C VAL A 39 -10.90 0.71 5.23
N VAL A 40 -12.07 0.59 5.88
CA VAL A 40 -12.76 1.74 6.48
C VAL A 40 -11.97 2.33 7.64
N ASN A 41 -11.34 1.47 8.46
CA ASN A 41 -10.57 1.87 9.63
C ASN A 41 -9.25 2.55 9.25
N THR A 42 -8.50 2.00 8.29
CA THR A 42 -7.18 2.53 7.91
C THR A 42 -7.23 3.55 6.79
N LYS A 43 -8.39 3.71 6.13
CA LYS A 43 -8.54 4.52 4.90
C LYS A 43 -7.54 4.11 3.82
N SER A 44 -7.17 2.84 3.80
CA SER A 44 -6.14 2.29 2.91
C SER A 44 -6.42 0.83 2.58
N ILE A 45 -5.66 0.27 1.64
CA ILE A 45 -5.71 -1.18 1.37
C ILE A 45 -5.06 -1.90 2.57
N PRO A 46 -5.72 -2.91 3.17
CA PRO A 46 -5.32 -3.53 4.43
C PRO A 46 -4.24 -4.62 4.26
N PHE A 47 -3.40 -4.44 3.25
CA PHE A 47 -2.20 -5.24 3.00
C PHE A 47 -1.25 -4.39 2.18
N GLU A 48 0.05 -4.64 2.35
CA GLU A 48 1.06 -4.00 1.51
C GLU A 48 0.93 -4.53 0.08
N PRO A 49 0.73 -3.66 -0.91
CA PRO A 49 0.77 -4.06 -2.30
C PRO A 49 2.20 -4.50 -2.62
N LYS A 50 2.44 -5.81 -2.72
CA LYS A 50 3.72 -6.32 -3.20
C LYS A 50 3.73 -6.18 -4.72
N MET A 51 4.36 -5.11 -5.21
CA MET A 51 4.70 -5.00 -6.62
C MET A 51 5.72 -6.11 -6.93
N HIS A 52 5.41 -7.02 -7.85
CA HIS A 52 6.39 -8.02 -8.31
C HIS A 52 7.58 -7.39 -9.06
N TYR A 53 7.49 -6.10 -9.39
CA TYR A 53 8.66 -5.27 -9.66
C TYR A 53 9.24 -4.81 -8.32
N ALA A 54 9.98 -5.70 -7.67
CA ALA A 54 11.02 -5.25 -6.76
C ALA A 54 11.85 -4.21 -7.52
N MET A 55 12.06 -3.05 -6.90
CA MET A 55 12.92 -2.01 -7.43
C MET A 55 14.21 -2.67 -7.91
N THR A 56 14.60 -2.47 -9.17
CA THR A 56 15.82 -3.13 -9.67
C THR A 56 16.97 -2.70 -8.77
N PRO A 57 18.02 -3.52 -8.60
CA PRO A 57 19.19 -3.12 -7.82
C PRO A 57 19.77 -1.75 -8.26
N GLU A 58 19.54 -1.36 -9.51
CA GLU A 58 19.90 -0.04 -10.04
C GLU A 58 19.01 1.09 -9.52
N GLN A 59 17.70 0.89 -9.49
CA GLN A 59 16.76 1.85 -8.89
C GLN A 59 16.98 1.97 -7.36
N GLU A 60 17.28 0.87 -6.66
CA GLU A 60 17.69 0.91 -5.25
C GLU A 60 18.97 1.72 -5.03
N ARG A 61 19.96 1.52 -5.91
CA ARG A 61 21.21 2.30 -5.88
C ARG A 61 20.97 3.76 -6.21
N TRP A 62 20.07 4.09 -7.13
CA TRP A 62 19.70 5.46 -7.46
C TRP A 62 19.07 6.16 -6.26
N VAL A 63 18.07 5.53 -5.62
CA VAL A 63 17.42 6.07 -4.41
C VAL A 63 18.43 6.23 -3.28
N ARG A 64 19.29 5.23 -3.01
CA ARG A 64 20.37 5.36 -2.01
C ARG A 64 21.34 6.48 -2.34
N ARG A 65 21.75 6.64 -3.60
CA ARG A 65 22.69 7.69 -4.02
C ARG A 65 22.06 9.07 -3.87
N GLN A 66 20.79 9.24 -4.21
CA GLN A 66 20.06 10.49 -3.99
C GLN A 66 20.02 10.82 -2.50
N ILE A 67 19.57 9.89 -1.65
CA ILE A 67 19.49 10.08 -0.18
C ILE A 67 20.87 10.37 0.44
N PHE A 68 21.93 9.69 -0.03
CA PHE A 68 23.28 9.88 0.49
C PHE A 68 23.93 11.18 0.00
N GLY A 69 23.63 11.60 -1.24
CA GLY A 69 24.10 12.86 -1.82
C GLY A 69 23.46 14.10 -1.18
N THR A 70 22.20 14.02 -0.75
CA THR A 70 21.51 15.15 -0.09
C THR A 70 22.13 15.52 1.24
N LYS A 71 22.78 14.57 1.95
CA LYS A 71 23.48 14.87 3.21
C LYS A 71 24.69 15.81 3.03
N LYS A 72 25.26 15.90 1.82
CA LYS A 72 26.42 16.75 1.54
C LYS A 72 26.05 18.17 1.10
N ASN A 73 24.87 18.34 0.50
CA ASN A 73 24.32 19.63 0.04
C ASN A 73 23.01 19.96 0.78
N ASN A 74 23.01 19.89 2.11
CA ASN A 74 21.80 20.17 2.89
C ASN A 74 21.47 21.67 2.83
N LYS A 75 20.72 22.10 1.81
CA LYS A 75 20.15 23.45 1.73
C LYS A 75 19.13 23.57 2.87
N GLY A 76 19.52 24.28 3.93
CA GLY A 76 18.60 24.66 5.00
C GLY A 76 17.83 25.92 4.60
N TYR A 77 16.50 25.86 4.62
CA TYR A 77 15.65 27.03 4.34
C TYR A 77 15.15 27.62 5.65
N LYS A 78 15.20 28.95 5.76
CA LYS A 78 14.78 29.67 6.97
C LYS A 78 13.27 29.61 7.21
N ASN A 79 12.48 29.36 6.16
CA ASN A 79 11.04 29.23 6.24
C ASN A 79 10.51 28.37 5.09
N VAL A 80 9.26 27.91 5.24
CA VAL A 80 8.58 27.05 4.25
C VAL A 80 8.46 27.74 2.90
N LYS A 81 8.23 29.06 2.88
CA LYS A 81 8.11 29.82 1.62
C LYS A 81 9.39 29.74 0.78
N ALA A 82 10.55 29.97 1.40
CA ALA A 82 11.85 29.90 0.71
C ALA A 82 12.20 28.49 0.19
N LEU A 83 11.66 27.44 0.83
CA LEU A 83 11.77 26.07 0.32
C LEU A 83 10.90 25.86 -0.93
N PHE A 84 9.65 26.35 -0.90
CA PHE A 84 8.71 26.19 -2.00
C PHE A 84 9.11 27.00 -3.23
N ASP A 85 9.63 28.22 -3.04
CA ASP A 85 10.11 29.06 -4.13
C ASP A 85 11.28 28.38 -4.90
N ASP A 86 12.27 27.78 -4.19
CA ASP A 86 13.41 27.07 -4.82
C ASP A 86 13.02 25.77 -5.53
N ILE A 87 11.93 25.10 -5.12
CA ILE A 87 11.44 23.85 -5.77
C ILE A 87 10.61 24.15 -7.03
N LEU A 88 9.91 25.28 -7.05
CA LEU A 88 8.96 25.64 -8.11
C LEU A 88 9.57 26.53 -9.20
N GLU A 89 10.79 27.01 -9.00
CA GLU A 89 11.57 27.78 -9.99
C GLU A 89 12.42 26.89 -10.93
N ASP A 90 12.50 25.56 -10.69
CA ASP A 90 13.07 24.53 -11.59
C ASP A 90 12.00 23.93 -12.53
#